data_AF-A0A428R9P7-F1
#
_entry.id   AF-A0A428R9P7-F1
#
_cell.length_a   1.000
_cell.length_b   1.000
_cell.length_c   1.000
_cell.angle_alpha   90.00
_cell.angle_beta   90.00
_cell.angle_gamma   90.00
#
_symmetry.space_group_name_H-M   'P 1'
#
loop_
_entity.id
_entity.type
_entity.pdbx_description
1 polymer ?
#
loop_
_entity_poly.entity_id
_entity_poly.type
_entity_poly.pdbx_seq_one_letter_code
_entity_poly.pdbx_strand_id
1 'polypeptide(L)'
;MATHIASALLQTHQSPWLSAKWSKCDFYFLADMDSQSLCSSHPFVSRDFLSSSDNEEEGSGHDTPNVPINRQASEEDTRACLFTVGVIILELIFGHNIEDCSFRKDYYGKDNKPNDQTDISTARKWAMKVLGDSGANIADVVRRCLDCSFGPKPSFSDVRFRNSVYEGVIKPLASYSKIWPEAMP
;
A
#
# COMPACT_ATOMS: atom_id res chain seq x y z
N MET A 1 -10.57 6.60 -3.42
CA MET A 1 -9.49 5.61 -3.68
C MET A 1 -8.84 5.08 -2.42
N ALA A 2 -8.01 5.85 -1.70
CA ALA A 2 -7.22 5.35 -0.55
C ALA A 2 -8.03 4.58 0.50
N THR A 3 -9.20 5.12 0.89
CA THR A 3 -10.14 4.48 1.83
C THR A 3 -10.54 3.08 1.39
N HIS A 4 -10.82 2.90 0.10
CA HIS A 4 -11.30 1.64 -0.44
C HIS A 4 -10.17 0.63 -0.58
N ILE A 5 -8.95 1.07 -0.94
CA ILE A 5 -7.76 0.22 -0.92
C ILE A 5 -7.48 -0.26 0.52
N ALA A 6 -7.45 0.65 1.50
CA ALA A 6 -7.26 0.31 2.91
C ALA A 6 -8.34 -0.66 3.43
N SER A 7 -9.59 -0.47 3.00
CA SER A 7 -10.71 -1.35 3.37
C SER A 7 -10.59 -2.73 2.74
N ALA A 8 -10.25 -2.80 1.45
CA ALA A 8 -10.02 -4.06 0.74
C ALA A 8 -8.93 -4.87 1.44
N LEU A 9 -7.81 -4.25 1.80
CA LEU A 9 -6.73 -4.89 2.55
C LEU A 9 -7.20 -5.49 3.89
N LEU A 10 -7.96 -4.72 4.68
CA LEU A 10 -8.50 -5.22 5.94
C LEU A 10 -9.42 -6.43 5.74
N GLN A 11 -10.12 -6.50 4.62
CA GLN A 11 -11.04 -7.60 4.31
C GLN A 11 -10.31 -8.82 3.72
N THR A 12 -9.26 -8.60 2.92
CA THR A 12 -8.59 -9.67 2.16
C THR A 12 -7.30 -10.18 2.78
N HIS A 13 -6.87 -9.67 3.95
CA HIS A 13 -5.60 -10.04 4.60
C HIS A 13 -5.43 -11.55 4.91
N GLN A 14 -6.53 -12.30 5.00
CA GLN A 14 -6.53 -13.77 5.18
C GLN A 14 -6.76 -14.52 3.87
N SER A 15 -6.98 -13.82 2.76
CA SER A 15 -7.31 -14.43 1.49
C SER A 15 -6.06 -14.66 0.64
N PRO A 16 -6.06 -15.71 -0.19
CA PRO A 16 -4.95 -15.98 -1.11
C PRO A 16 -4.90 -14.98 -2.29
N TRP A 17 -5.85 -14.05 -2.43
CA TRP A 17 -5.88 -13.08 -3.53
C TRP A 17 -4.79 -12.01 -3.41
N LEU A 18 -4.26 -11.77 -2.20
CA LEU A 18 -3.20 -10.80 -1.99
C LEU A 18 -1.87 -11.53 -1.74
N SER A 19 -0.82 -11.12 -2.44
CA SER A 19 0.54 -11.56 -2.13
C SER A 19 0.95 -11.10 -0.73
N ALA A 20 1.84 -11.85 -0.08
CA ALA A 20 2.49 -11.39 1.16
C ALA A 20 3.28 -10.09 0.92
N LYS A 21 3.82 -9.92 -0.29
CA LYS A 21 4.47 -8.68 -0.77
C LYS A 21 3.61 -8.09 -1.89
N TRP A 22 2.57 -7.36 -1.51
CA TRP A 22 1.72 -6.63 -2.46
C TRP A 22 2.20 -5.18 -2.59
N SER A 23 1.74 -4.51 -3.63
CA SER A 23 2.07 -3.15 -4.01
C SER A 23 0.86 -2.45 -4.62
N LYS A 24 1.02 -1.16 -4.96
CA LYS A 24 0.01 -0.40 -5.71
C LYS A 24 -0.41 -1.07 -7.03
N CYS A 25 0.45 -1.91 -7.63
CA CYS A 25 0.18 -2.60 -8.89
C CYS A 25 -0.79 -3.79 -8.75
N ASP A 26 -1.12 -4.21 -7.54
CA ASP A 26 -2.09 -5.30 -7.29
C ASP A 26 -3.54 -4.78 -7.26
N PHE A 27 -3.73 -3.46 -7.29
CA PHE A 27 -5.04 -2.81 -7.20
C PHE A 27 -5.42 -2.13 -8.51
N TYR A 28 -6.60 -2.48 -9.02
CA TYR A 28 -7.14 -1.98 -10.27
C TYR A 28 -8.46 -1.25 -10.02
N PHE A 29 -8.77 -0.27 -10.86
CA PHE A 29 -10.04 0.43 -10.84
C PHE A 29 -10.63 0.39 -12.25
N LEU A 30 -11.95 0.22 -12.33
CA LEU A 30 -12.66 0.28 -13.61
C LEU A 30 -12.73 1.74 -14.06
N ALA A 31 -12.31 1.98 -15.29
CA ALA A 31 -12.48 3.24 -15.98
C ALA A 31 -13.48 3.04 -17.12
N ASP A 32 -14.45 3.93 -17.21
CA ASP A 32 -15.31 4.05 -18.38
C ASP A 32 -14.69 5.08 -19.32
N MET A 33 -14.25 4.60 -20.48
CA MET A 33 -13.55 5.42 -21.47
C MET A 33 -14.50 6.37 -22.21
N ASP A 34 -15.79 6.02 -22.30
CA ASP A 34 -16.78 6.84 -23.01
C ASP A 34 -17.21 8.04 -22.16
N SER A 35 -17.38 7.83 -20.85
CA SER A 35 -17.71 8.90 -19.89
C SER A 35 -16.49 9.57 -19.25
N GLN A 36 -15.27 9.11 -19.58
CA GLN A 36 -14.02 9.51 -18.92
C GLN A 36 -14.09 9.44 -17.39
N SER A 37 -14.87 8.50 -16.84
CA SER A 37 -15.13 8.40 -15.42
C SER A 37 -14.40 7.21 -14.80
N LEU A 38 -13.92 7.39 -13.57
CA LEU A 38 -13.23 6.35 -12.81
C LEU A 38 -14.12 5.85 -11.66
N CYS A 39 -14.40 4.55 -11.62
CA CYS A 39 -15.09 3.91 -10.49
C CYS A 39 -14.13 3.73 -9.30
N SER A 40 -13.80 4.84 -8.64
CA SER A 40 -12.79 4.92 -7.58
C SER A 40 -13.21 4.31 -6.22
N SER A 41 -14.45 3.83 -6.13
CA SER A 41 -15.07 3.25 -4.93
C SER A 41 -14.91 1.74 -4.81
N HIS A 42 -14.63 1.05 -5.91
CA HIS A 42 -14.54 -0.40 -5.97
C HIS A 42 -13.20 -0.82 -6.59
N PRO A 43 -12.13 -0.91 -5.77
CA PRO A 43 -10.88 -1.49 -6.24
C PRO A 43 -11.05 -3.00 -6.45
N PHE A 44 -10.37 -3.53 -7.46
CA PHE A 44 -10.27 -4.94 -7.76
C PHE A 44 -8.85 -5.40 -7.47
N VAL A 45 -8.72 -6.60 -6.91
CA VAL A 45 -7.44 -7.29 -6.75
C VAL A 45 -7.35 -8.34 -7.83
N SER A 46 -6.30 -8.29 -8.64
CA SER A 46 -6.01 -9.32 -9.64
C SER A 46 -4.77 -10.09 -9.22
N ARG A 47 -4.82 -11.42 -9.32
CA ARG A 47 -3.69 -12.29 -9.04
C ARG A 47 -3.67 -13.45 -10.02
N ASP A 48 -2.51 -13.66 -10.63
CA ASP A 48 -2.25 -14.86 -11.41
C ASP A 48 -1.94 -16.02 -10.47
N PHE A 49 -2.85 -17.00 -10.41
CA PHE A 49 -2.58 -18.28 -9.78
C PHE A 49 -1.91 -19.17 -10.81
N LEU A 50 -0.58 -19.04 -10.93
CA LEU A 50 0.18 -20.03 -11.68
C LEU A 50 0.06 -21.36 -10.92
N SER A 51 -0.68 -22.31 -11.50
CA SER A 51 -0.59 -23.71 -11.09
C SER A 51 0.82 -24.15 -11.42
N SER A 52 1.60 -24.51 -10.40
CA SER A 52 2.86 -25.22 -10.56
C SER A 52 2.58 -26.45 -11.43
N SER A 53 2.85 -26.32 -12.72
CA SER A 53 2.87 -27.47 -13.61
C SER A 53 4.21 -28.13 -13.33
N ASP A 54 4.16 -29.28 -12.68
CA ASP A 54 5.29 -30.17 -12.50
C ASP A 54 5.83 -30.58 -13.88
N ASN A 55 6.69 -29.76 -14.45
CA ASN A 55 7.62 -30.16 -15.48
C ASN A 55 9.02 -29.98 -14.90
N GLU A 56 9.49 -31.04 -14.28
CA GLU A 56 10.90 -31.30 -14.03
C GLU A 56 11.65 -31.24 -15.37
N GLU A 57 12.17 -30.08 -15.74
CA GLU A 57 13.35 -30.01 -16.60
C GLU A 57 14.38 -29.10 -15.92
N GLU A 58 15.47 -29.73 -15.52
CA GLU A 58 16.65 -29.15 -14.88
C GLU A 58 17.23 -28.03 -15.75
N GLY A 59 17.24 -26.79 -15.24
CA GLY A 59 17.96 -25.72 -15.92
C GLY A 59 17.67 -24.31 -15.42
N SER A 60 18.57 -23.77 -14.60
CA SER A 60 18.76 -22.35 -14.27
C SER A 60 17.76 -21.65 -13.33
N GLY A 61 18.19 -21.57 -12.08
CA GLY A 61 18.02 -20.46 -11.12
C GLY A 61 16.94 -19.43 -11.39
N HIS A 62 15.76 -19.65 -10.83
CA HIS A 62 14.97 -18.57 -10.25
C HIS A 62 14.18 -19.15 -9.07
N ASP A 63 14.64 -18.85 -7.85
CA ASP A 63 13.95 -19.19 -6.61
C ASP A 63 12.59 -18.47 -6.58
N THR A 64 11.54 -19.14 -7.06
CA THR A 64 10.17 -18.80 -6.69
C THR A 64 9.81 -19.72 -5.52
N PRO A 65 9.69 -19.21 -4.28
CA PRO A 65 9.27 -20.06 -3.19
C PRO A 65 7.80 -20.39 -3.43
N ASN A 66 7.50 -21.68 -3.61
CA ASN A 66 6.16 -22.24 -3.42
C ASN A 66 5.67 -21.82 -2.03
N VAL A 67 4.85 -20.77 -1.95
CA VAL A 67 4.33 -20.28 -0.67
C VAL A 67 3.13 -21.15 -0.29
N PRO A 68 3.16 -21.85 0.86
CA PRO A 68 2.02 -22.63 1.30
C PRO A 68 0.81 -21.71 1.49
N ILE A 69 -0.35 -22.17 1.01
CA ILE A 69 -1.67 -21.50 1.02
C ILE A 69 -2.13 -21.09 2.43
N ASN A 70 -1.41 -21.48 3.49
CA ASN A 70 -1.76 -21.27 4.89
C ASN A 70 -0.64 -20.60 5.72
N ARG A 71 0.13 -19.67 5.14
CA ARG A 71 1.11 -18.90 5.91
C ARG A 71 0.39 -17.83 6.73
N GLN A 72 0.42 -17.94 8.06
CA GLN A 72 -0.03 -16.86 8.94
C GLN A 72 0.85 -15.62 8.67
N ALA A 73 0.22 -14.48 8.38
CA ALA A 73 0.92 -13.22 8.18
C ALA A 73 1.73 -12.87 9.44
N SER A 74 3.01 -12.57 9.27
CA SER A 74 3.88 -12.14 10.35
C SER A 74 3.59 -10.69 10.76
N GLU A 75 4.12 -10.26 11.91
CA GLU A 75 4.06 -8.86 12.32
C GLU A 75 4.74 -7.95 11.28
N GLU A 76 5.83 -8.42 10.67
CA GLU A 76 6.57 -7.69 9.64
C GLU A 76 5.73 -7.53 8.36
N ASP A 77 5.05 -8.59 7.93
CA ASP A 77 4.14 -8.52 6.78
C ASP A 77 3.03 -7.49 7.04
N THR A 78 2.48 -7.46 8.26
CA THR A 78 1.47 -6.49 8.66
C THR A 78 2.01 -5.04 8.63
N ARG A 79 3.24 -4.82 9.11
CA ARG A 79 3.91 -3.51 9.05
C ARG A 79 4.15 -3.08 7.59
N ALA A 80 4.67 -3.97 6.75
CA ALA A 80 4.92 -3.71 5.34
C ALA A 80 3.62 -3.37 4.57
N CYS A 81 2.52 -4.06 4.88
CA CYS A 81 1.21 -3.74 4.34
C CYS A 81 0.79 -2.30 4.69
N LEU A 82 0.85 -1.93 5.97
CA LEU A 82 0.47 -0.60 6.42
C LEU A 82 1.40 0.50 5.87
N PHE A 83 2.69 0.20 5.77
CA PHE A 83 3.65 1.09 5.13
C PHE A 83 3.27 1.37 3.66
N THR A 84 2.92 0.33 2.91
CA THR A 84 2.48 0.44 1.51
C THR A 84 1.21 1.29 1.40
N VAL A 85 0.25 1.13 2.30
CA VAL A 85 -0.93 2.02 2.39
C VAL A 85 -0.52 3.47 2.61
N GLY A 86 0.42 3.73 3.52
CA GLY A 86 0.96 5.07 3.78
C GLY A 86 1.57 5.71 2.54
N VAL A 87 2.36 4.94 1.78
CA VAL A 87 2.93 5.37 0.49
C VAL A 87 1.83 5.68 -0.53
N ILE A 88 0.86 4.79 -0.72
CA ILE A 88 -0.25 5.03 -1.67
C ILE A 88 -1.02 6.31 -1.30
N ILE A 89 -1.24 6.57 -0.01
CA ILE A 89 -1.89 7.83 0.43
C ILE A 89 -1.04 9.04 0.05
N LEU A 90 0.28 8.98 0.24
CA LEU A 90 1.19 10.06 -0.19
C LEU A 90 1.12 10.28 -1.71
N GLU A 91 1.26 9.22 -2.49
CA GLU A 91 1.22 9.28 -3.95
C GLU A 91 -0.09 9.86 -4.45
N LEU A 92 -1.21 9.47 -3.84
CA LEU A 92 -2.49 10.08 -4.12
C LEU A 92 -2.46 11.57 -3.75
N ILE A 93 -2.10 11.94 -2.51
CA ILE A 93 -2.05 13.34 -2.01
C ILE A 93 -1.26 14.29 -2.93
N PHE A 94 -0.16 13.80 -3.50
CA PHE A 94 0.80 14.60 -4.26
C PHE A 94 0.79 14.34 -5.77
N GLY A 95 0.02 13.36 -6.25
CA GLY A 95 -0.20 13.08 -7.67
C GLY A 95 1.01 12.53 -8.44
N HIS A 96 1.99 11.92 -7.76
CA HIS A 96 3.13 11.27 -8.42
C HIS A 96 3.64 10.10 -7.59
N ASN A 97 4.47 9.24 -8.19
CA ASN A 97 5.00 8.08 -7.49
C ASN A 97 6.11 8.47 -6.50
N ILE A 98 6.30 7.65 -5.46
CA ILE A 98 7.44 7.81 -4.55
C ILE A 98 8.77 7.67 -5.30
N GLU A 99 8.82 6.92 -6.41
CA GLU A 99 9.96 6.79 -7.33
C GLU A 99 10.38 8.12 -7.95
N ASP A 100 9.43 9.01 -8.17
CA ASP A 100 9.63 10.27 -8.87
C ASP A 100 9.99 11.42 -7.93
N CYS A 101 10.06 11.17 -6.61
CA CYS A 101 10.48 12.15 -5.63
C CYS A 101 11.91 12.62 -5.91
N SER A 102 12.09 13.90 -6.24
CA SER A 102 13.40 14.48 -6.58
C SER A 102 14.46 14.29 -5.50
N PHE A 103 14.04 14.28 -4.23
CA PHE A 103 14.89 14.08 -3.06
C PHE A 103 15.12 12.60 -2.69
N ARG A 104 14.53 11.64 -3.42
CA ARG A 104 14.71 10.19 -3.14
C ARG A 104 16.16 9.76 -3.25
N LYS A 105 16.89 10.36 -4.21
CA LYS A 105 18.32 10.07 -4.46
C LYS A 105 19.22 10.39 -3.27
N ASP A 106 18.79 11.30 -2.37
CA ASP A 106 19.51 11.62 -1.13
C ASP A 106 19.60 10.40 -0.18
N TYR A 107 18.75 9.39 -0.39
CA TYR A 107 18.63 8.20 0.45
C TYR A 107 19.10 6.91 -0.22
N TYR A 108 19.84 7.02 -1.33
CA TYR A 108 20.41 5.85 -1.99
C TYR A 108 21.54 5.23 -1.16
N GLY A 109 21.75 3.92 -1.38
CA GLY A 109 22.89 3.22 -0.80
C GLY A 109 24.22 3.74 -1.32
N LYS A 110 25.32 3.24 -0.74
CA LYS A 110 26.69 3.58 -1.18
C LYS A 110 26.97 3.22 -2.64
N ASP A 111 26.20 2.29 -3.19
CA ASP A 111 26.23 1.86 -4.58
C ASP A 111 25.40 2.77 -5.51
N ASN A 112 24.85 3.86 -4.98
CA ASN A 112 23.97 4.80 -5.68
C ASN A 112 22.72 4.13 -6.26
N LYS A 113 22.21 3.10 -5.57
CA LYS A 113 20.95 2.42 -5.90
C LYS A 113 19.94 2.53 -4.76
N PRO A 114 18.62 2.48 -5.07
CA PRO A 114 17.60 2.39 -4.05
C PRO A 114 17.68 1.04 -3.31
N ASN A 115 17.34 1.05 -2.03
CA ASN A 115 17.16 -0.13 -1.18
C ASN A 115 15.95 0.06 -0.27
N ASP A 116 15.62 -0.94 0.56
CA ASP A 116 14.45 -0.90 1.46
C ASP A 116 14.42 0.36 2.35
N GLN A 117 15.59 0.85 2.80
CA GLN A 117 15.68 2.05 3.63
C GLN A 117 15.47 3.34 2.83
N THR A 118 15.71 3.33 1.52
CA THR A 118 15.44 4.47 0.63
C THR A 118 13.96 4.84 0.69
N ASP A 119 13.07 3.88 0.58
CA ASP A 119 11.62 4.13 0.52
C ASP A 119 11.09 4.57 1.88
N ILE A 120 11.57 3.94 2.96
CA ILE A 120 11.24 4.33 4.34
C ILE A 120 11.63 5.79 4.59
N SER A 121 12.86 6.18 4.24
CA SER A 121 13.37 7.53 4.46
C SER A 121 12.66 8.55 3.59
N THR A 122 12.40 8.20 2.33
CA THR A 122 11.70 9.05 1.36
C THR A 122 10.26 9.31 1.82
N ALA A 123 9.51 8.25 2.16
CA ALA A 123 8.13 8.35 2.62
C ALA A 123 8.02 9.22 3.89
N ARG A 124 8.94 9.03 4.86
CA ARG A 124 8.97 9.82 6.10
C ARG A 124 9.24 11.31 5.83
N LYS A 125 10.23 11.64 4.98
CA LYS A 125 10.49 13.04 4.60
C LYS A 125 9.29 13.63 3.85
N TRP A 126 8.64 12.84 3.00
CA TRP A 126 7.48 13.28 2.25
C TRP A 126 6.27 13.56 3.14
N ALA A 127 6.02 12.69 4.12
CA ALA A 127 4.92 12.80 5.08
C ALA A 127 4.93 14.13 5.87
N MET A 128 6.09 14.76 6.06
CA MET A 128 6.19 16.08 6.70
C MET A 128 5.41 17.18 5.97
N LYS A 129 5.19 17.03 4.66
CA LYS A 129 4.43 18.00 3.85
C LYS A 129 2.91 17.85 3.98
N VAL A 130 2.44 16.65 4.36
CA VAL A 130 1.01 16.31 4.39
C VAL A 130 0.21 17.23 5.31
N LEU A 131 0.80 17.70 6.42
CA LEU A 131 0.13 18.63 7.33
C LEU A 131 -0.29 19.92 6.63
N GLY A 132 0.57 20.47 5.78
CA GLY A 132 0.28 21.69 5.00
C GLY A 132 -0.71 21.44 3.87
N ASP A 133 -0.61 20.30 3.19
CA ASP A 133 -1.40 19.99 1.98
C ASP A 133 -2.76 19.34 2.22
N SER A 134 -2.93 18.66 3.36
CA SER A 134 -4.10 17.81 3.66
C SER A 134 -4.58 17.90 5.11
N GLY A 135 -3.93 18.72 5.94
CA GLY A 135 -4.32 18.95 7.33
C GLY A 135 -3.92 17.84 8.31
N ALA A 136 -4.13 18.13 9.60
CA ALA A 136 -3.61 17.31 10.70
C ALA A 136 -4.19 15.89 10.74
N ASN A 137 -5.48 15.72 10.41
CA ASN A 137 -6.12 14.40 10.44
C ASN A 137 -5.46 13.44 9.45
N ILE A 138 -5.17 13.91 8.23
CA ILE A 138 -4.54 13.07 7.20
C ILE A 138 -3.06 12.89 7.45
N ALA A 139 -2.38 13.91 7.99
CA ALA A 139 -1.00 13.76 8.45
C ALA A 139 -0.88 12.66 9.52
N ASP A 140 -1.81 12.59 10.48
CA ASP A 140 -1.82 11.54 11.49
C ASP A 140 -2.11 10.15 10.88
N VAL A 141 -3.05 10.05 9.93
CA VAL A 141 -3.32 8.80 9.20
C VAL A 141 -2.04 8.28 8.52
N VAL A 142 -1.38 9.12 7.73
CA VAL A 142 -0.15 8.73 7.00
C VAL A 142 0.93 8.29 7.99
N ARG A 143 1.16 9.07 9.05
CA ARG A 143 2.14 8.74 10.09
C ARG A 143 1.84 7.38 10.74
N ARG A 144 0.58 7.12 11.10
CA ARG A 144 0.19 5.84 11.70
C ARG A 144 0.43 4.66 10.78
N CYS A 145 0.14 4.82 9.49
CA CYS A 145 0.43 3.80 8.47
C CYS A 145 1.93 3.53 8.33
N LEU A 146 2.74 4.57 8.12
CA LEU A 146 4.20 4.44 7.91
C LEU A 146 4.93 3.87 9.13
N ASP A 147 4.52 4.26 10.34
CA ASP A 147 5.18 3.80 11.58
C ASP A 147 4.44 2.62 12.24
N CYS A 148 3.36 2.11 11.63
CA CYS A 148 2.49 1.08 12.19
C CYS A 148 2.07 1.38 13.66
N SER A 149 1.64 2.63 13.92
CA SER A 149 1.29 3.11 15.27
C SER A 149 -0.13 2.72 15.71
N PHE A 150 -0.41 1.41 15.81
CA PHE A 150 -1.73 0.86 16.17
C PHE A 150 -1.73 -0.08 17.38
N GLY A 151 -0.57 -0.32 17.98
CA GLY A 151 -0.39 -1.20 19.14
C GLY A 151 0.97 -1.89 19.14
N PRO A 152 1.31 -2.64 20.20
CA PRO A 152 2.64 -3.25 20.34
C PRO A 152 2.87 -4.44 19.40
N LYS A 153 1.81 -5.19 19.04
CA LYS A 153 1.88 -6.39 18.20
C LYS A 153 0.96 -6.27 16.99
N PRO A 154 1.49 -5.91 15.81
CA PRO A 154 0.71 -5.81 14.60
C PRO A 154 0.22 -7.18 14.13
N SER A 155 -1.09 -7.32 14.00
CA SER A 155 -1.68 -8.50 13.40
C SER A 155 -3.09 -8.20 12.93
N PHE A 156 -3.37 -8.39 11.64
CA PHE A 156 -4.73 -8.28 11.14
C PHE A 156 -5.66 -9.39 11.67
N SER A 157 -5.12 -10.49 12.20
CA SER A 157 -5.93 -11.50 12.90
C SER A 157 -6.43 -11.00 14.27
N ASP A 158 -5.77 -10.02 14.90
CA ASP A 158 -6.26 -9.40 16.14
C ASP A 158 -7.37 -8.37 15.82
N VAL A 159 -8.57 -8.61 16.35
CA VAL A 159 -9.72 -7.72 16.20
C VAL A 159 -9.47 -6.31 16.74
N ARG A 160 -8.72 -6.17 17.84
CA ARG A 160 -8.40 -4.87 18.43
C ARG A 160 -7.47 -4.09 17.52
N PHE A 161 -6.48 -4.75 16.94
CA PHE A 161 -5.59 -4.14 15.97
C PHE A 161 -6.36 -3.69 14.73
N ARG A 162 -7.21 -4.55 14.16
CA ARG A 162 -8.09 -4.18 13.03
C ARG A 162 -8.98 -2.98 13.37
N ASN A 163 -9.57 -2.96 14.56
CA ASN A 163 -10.40 -1.85 14.99
C ASN A 163 -9.60 -0.54 15.11
N SER A 164 -8.37 -0.60 15.64
CA SER A 164 -7.46 0.53 15.68
C SER A 164 -7.09 1.05 14.28
N VAL A 165 -6.87 0.15 13.31
CA VAL A 165 -6.62 0.55 11.91
C VAL A 165 -7.88 1.16 11.29
N TYR A 166 -9.06 0.58 11.53
CA TYR A 166 -10.31 1.15 11.03
C TYR A 166 -10.56 2.57 11.53
N GLU A 167 -10.49 2.78 12.86
CA GLU A 167 -10.71 4.09 13.48
C GLU A 167 -9.59 5.10 13.14
N GLY A 168 -8.34 4.64 13.03
CA GLY A 168 -7.19 5.49 12.80
C GLY A 168 -6.86 5.77 11.33
N VAL A 169 -7.42 5.01 10.39
CA VAL A 169 -7.10 5.10 8.95
C VAL A 169 -8.36 5.19 8.11
N ILE A 170 -9.19 4.14 8.12
CA ILE A 170 -10.31 4.01 7.17
C ILE A 170 -11.35 5.10 7.41
N LYS A 171 -11.81 5.30 8.65
CA LYS A 171 -12.85 6.27 8.98
C LYS A 171 -12.43 7.72 8.72
N PRO A 172 -11.20 8.17 9.10
CA PRO A 172 -10.69 9.48 8.69
C PRO A 172 -10.61 9.66 7.18
N LEU A 173 -10.10 8.66 6.45
CA LEU A 173 -10.01 8.73 4.98
C LEU A 173 -11.39 8.75 4.31
N ALA A 174 -12.38 8.02 4.84
CA ALA A 174 -13.75 8.05 4.35
C ALA A 174 -14.40 9.43 4.49
N SER A 175 -14.02 10.15 5.55
CA SER A 175 -14.51 11.50 5.83
C SER A 175 -13.70 12.58 5.08
N TYR A 176 -12.64 12.18 4.37
CA TYR A 176 -11.74 13.09 3.69
C TYR A 176 -12.12 13.26 2.22
N SER A 177 -12.70 14.41 1.91
CA SER A 177 -12.96 14.84 0.54
C SER A 177 -11.95 15.93 0.14
N LYS A 178 -10.76 15.54 -0.30
CA LYS A 178 -9.96 16.45 -1.13
C LYS A 178 -10.58 16.44 -2.52
N ILE A 179 -11.07 17.59 -2.95
CA ILE A 179 -11.49 17.78 -4.34
C ILE A 179 -10.20 17.77 -5.15
N TRP A 180 -9.98 16.69 -5.88
CA TRP A 180 -8.94 16.62 -6.89
C TRP A 180 -9.39 17.54 -8.03
N PRO A 181 -8.63 18.58 -8.42
CA PRO A 181 -8.89 19.22 -9.69
C PRO A 181 -8.77 18.11 -10.74
N GLU A 182 -9.88 17.81 -11.42
CA GLU A 182 -9.89 16.87 -12.52
C GLU A 182 -8.75 17.28 -13.47
N ALA A 183 -7.88 16.32 -13.78
CA ALA A 183 -6.83 16.57 -14.75
C ALA A 183 -7.52 16.90 -16.08
N MET A 184 -7.55 18.19 -16.41
CA MET A 184 -8.04 18.66 -17.70
C MET A 184 -7.12 18.04 -18.77
N PRO A 185 -7.69 17.39 -19.81
CA PRO A 185 -6.94 16.74 -20.86
C PRO A 185 -6.04 17.69 -21.66
#